data_AF-A0A3N5P709-F1
#
_entry.id   AF-A0A3N5P709-F1
#
_cell.length_a   1.000
_cell.length_b   1.000
_cell.length_c   1.000
_cell.angle_alpha   90.00
_cell.angle_beta   90.00
_cell.angle_gamma   90.00
#
_symmetry.space_group_name_H-M   'P 1'
#
loop_
_entity.id
_entity.type
_entity.pdbx_description
1 polymer ?
#
loop_
_entity_poly.entity_id
_entity_poly.type
_entity_poly.pdbx_seq_one_letter_code
_entity_poly.pdbx_strand_id
1 'polypeptide(L)'
;MRPANSVFTPVNQVIGSVVITTLRFDNGRGLGASTARWNLLGQQTVLAHFDQSGDGPRAYWADSWNGYPAARERLVAALLARPAANPVVLGGDIHAFLVNDVHAVAMDYDSPVVATELVTSSISSQGPAQTSLDRWLRENPNVRLARSDYRGYVRVAVEPEQLHAQLVAVDDVTRADSATHVLAAFDVESGKPGVAR
;
A
#
# COMPACT_ATOMS: atom_id res chain seq x y z
N MET A 1 0.32 -14.04 35.36
CA MET A 1 0.14 -12.96 34.38
C MET A 1 1.50 -12.70 33.72
N ARG A 2 1.71 -13.14 32.47
CA ARG A 2 2.96 -12.88 31.72
C ARG A 2 2.61 -11.95 30.55
N PRO A 3 3.38 -10.88 30.29
CA PRO A 3 3.11 -10.02 29.15
C PRO A 3 3.58 -10.70 27.85
N ALA A 4 2.75 -10.60 26.81
CA ALA A 4 3.05 -11.10 25.47
C ALA A 4 4.01 -10.14 24.75
N ASN A 5 5.28 -10.51 24.66
CA ASN A 5 6.35 -9.75 23.99
C ASN A 5 6.80 -10.43 22.67
N SER A 6 5.95 -11.25 22.05
CA SER A 6 6.36 -12.18 20.97
C SER A 6 6.20 -11.64 19.53
N VAL A 7 5.87 -10.36 19.35
CA VAL A 7 5.64 -9.79 18.00
C VAL A 7 6.94 -9.32 17.33
N PHE A 8 7.99 -9.00 18.11
CA PHE A 8 9.24 -8.41 17.60
C PHE A 8 10.38 -9.41 17.34
N THR A 9 10.10 -10.71 17.33
CA THR A 9 11.13 -11.72 17.04
C THR A 9 11.41 -11.83 15.52
N PRO A 10 12.67 -12.02 15.11
CA PRO A 10 13.09 -11.98 13.69
C PRO A 10 12.56 -13.13 12.79
N VAL A 11 11.71 -14.01 13.33
CA VAL A 11 11.22 -15.24 12.68
C VAL A 11 9.78 -15.08 12.11
N ASN A 12 9.06 -14.02 12.47
CA ASN A 12 7.71 -13.79 11.95
C ASN A 12 7.78 -13.36 10.47
N GLN A 13 7.12 -14.12 9.58
CA GLN A 13 7.11 -13.89 8.13
C GLN A 13 5.67 -13.62 7.65
N VAL A 14 5.49 -12.58 6.83
CA VAL A 14 4.24 -12.30 6.10
C VAL A 14 4.13 -13.16 4.82
N ILE A 15 5.24 -13.75 4.36
CA ILE A 15 5.32 -14.40 3.05
C ILE A 15 5.01 -15.90 3.18
N GLY A 16 3.73 -16.22 3.40
CA GLY A 16 3.13 -17.54 3.19
C GLY A 16 2.10 -17.45 2.07
N SER A 17 2.38 -18.06 0.92
CA SER A 17 1.52 -18.11 -0.29
C SER A 17 0.87 -16.77 -0.69
N VAL A 18 1.64 -15.84 -1.26
CA VAL A 18 1.12 -14.67 -1.98
C VAL A 18 1.31 -14.89 -3.47
N VAL A 19 0.22 -14.82 -4.23
CA VAL A 19 0.26 -14.79 -5.69
C VAL A 19 0.89 -13.46 -6.10
N ILE A 20 2.17 -13.51 -6.47
CA ILE A 20 2.84 -12.44 -7.20
C ILE A 20 2.25 -12.46 -8.61
N THR A 21 1.21 -11.66 -8.87
CA THR A 21 0.80 -11.37 -10.24
C THR A 21 1.72 -10.29 -10.79
N THR A 22 2.85 -10.72 -11.37
CA THR A 22 3.71 -9.85 -12.18
C THR A 22 3.01 -9.61 -13.52
N LEU A 23 2.44 -8.42 -13.76
CA LEU A 23 1.92 -8.05 -15.08
C LEU A 23 3.01 -7.49 -16.00
N ARG A 24 4.02 -8.32 -16.22
CA ARG A 24 4.67 -8.67 -17.50
C ARG A 24 5.55 -9.89 -17.17
N PHE A 25 5.22 -11.02 -17.79
CA PHE A 25 5.74 -12.34 -17.45
C PHE A 25 7.23 -12.49 -17.75
N ASP A 26 8.08 -12.28 -16.75
CA ASP A 26 9.48 -12.71 -16.79
C ASP A 26 9.60 -14.04 -16.04
N ASN A 27 9.13 -15.13 -16.68
CA ASN A 27 9.34 -16.56 -16.39
C ASN A 27 9.80 -16.97 -14.97
N GLY A 28 9.08 -16.56 -13.91
CA GLY A 28 9.37 -16.96 -12.53
C GLY A 28 10.62 -16.35 -11.89
N ARG A 29 11.19 -15.29 -12.48
CA ARG A 29 12.30 -14.54 -11.87
C ARG A 29 11.75 -13.59 -10.81
N GLY A 30 12.21 -13.73 -9.56
CA GLY A 30 11.87 -12.80 -8.48
C GLY A 30 12.37 -11.37 -8.76
N LEU A 31 11.93 -10.39 -7.95
CA LEU A 31 12.30 -8.96 -8.08
C LEU A 31 13.80 -8.73 -8.34
N GLY A 32 14.66 -9.57 -7.74
CA GLY A 32 16.11 -9.54 -7.88
C GLY A 32 16.67 -9.89 -9.26
N ALA A 33 15.88 -10.41 -10.22
CA ALA A 33 16.33 -10.74 -11.57
C ALA A 33 15.45 -10.16 -12.71
N SER A 34 14.42 -9.37 -12.37
CA SER A 34 13.53 -8.72 -13.36
C SER A 34 14.29 -7.76 -14.27
N THR A 35 13.96 -7.72 -15.55
CA THR A 35 14.44 -6.68 -16.50
C THR A 35 13.33 -5.72 -16.92
N ALA A 36 12.15 -5.84 -16.31
CA ALA A 36 11.00 -4.99 -16.60
C ALA A 36 11.22 -3.57 -16.07
N ARG A 37 10.70 -2.60 -16.82
CA ARG A 37 10.71 -1.19 -16.44
C ARG A 37 9.84 -0.89 -15.21
N TRP A 38 8.75 -1.62 -15.05
CA TRP A 38 7.83 -1.53 -13.92
C TRP A 38 7.79 -2.85 -13.17
N ASN A 39 7.83 -2.78 -11.84
CA ASN A 39 7.67 -3.94 -10.98
C ASN A 39 6.51 -3.69 -10.03
N LEU A 40 5.41 -4.38 -10.29
CA LEU A 40 4.21 -4.30 -9.47
C LEU A 40 4.26 -5.43 -8.44
N LEU A 41 4.19 -5.08 -7.15
CA LEU A 41 4.14 -6.02 -6.05
C LEU A 41 2.70 -6.10 -5.54
N GLY A 42 1.99 -7.17 -5.92
CA GLY A 42 0.70 -7.50 -5.33
C GLY A 42 0.86 -8.16 -3.97
N GLN A 43 0.20 -7.62 -2.95
CA GLN A 43 0.16 -8.14 -1.59
C GLN A 43 -1.13 -7.69 -0.88
N GLN A 44 -1.36 -8.12 0.36
CA GLN A 44 -2.67 -8.02 1.00
C GLN A 44 -2.91 -6.73 1.80
N THR A 45 -1.93 -6.24 2.56
CA THR A 45 -2.14 -5.22 3.62
C THR A 45 -1.35 -3.94 3.36
N VAL A 46 -1.46 -2.93 4.22
CA VAL A 46 -0.70 -1.67 4.04
C VAL A 46 0.79 -1.89 4.38
N LEU A 47 1.67 -1.67 3.42
CA LEU A 47 3.14 -1.74 3.54
C LEU A 47 3.74 -0.43 4.08
N ALA A 48 3.21 0.72 3.65
CA ALA A 48 3.62 1.99 4.20
C ALA A 48 3.43 1.98 5.72
N HIS A 49 4.29 2.69 6.45
CA HIS A 49 4.06 2.83 7.88
C HIS A 49 2.70 3.53 8.08
N PHE A 50 1.85 2.93 8.90
CA PHE A 50 0.51 3.44 9.17
C PHE A 50 0.17 3.39 10.67
N ASP A 51 0.27 4.53 11.34
CA ASP A 51 -0.01 4.71 12.77
C ASP A 51 -1.51 4.97 12.99
N GLN A 52 -2.17 4.17 13.84
CA GLN A 52 -3.61 4.25 14.12
C GLN A 52 -3.92 4.80 15.51
N SER A 53 -2.95 5.43 16.15
CA SER A 53 -3.10 5.94 17.52
C SER A 53 -4.09 7.10 17.56
N GLY A 54 -4.04 7.97 16.55
CA GLY A 54 -4.71 9.26 16.63
C GLY A 54 -4.21 10.02 17.87
N ASP A 55 -5.13 10.44 18.75
CA ASP A 55 -4.78 11.09 20.03
C ASP A 55 -4.48 10.09 21.17
N GLY A 56 -4.50 8.79 20.89
CA GLY A 56 -4.33 7.71 21.86
C GLY A 56 -2.90 7.18 21.98
N PRO A 57 -2.68 6.13 22.80
CA PRO A 57 -1.39 5.45 22.84
C PRO A 57 -1.09 4.77 21.50
N ARG A 58 0.20 4.49 21.28
CA ARG A 58 0.69 3.89 20.04
C ARG A 58 -0.05 2.60 19.67
N ALA A 59 -0.71 2.57 18.51
CA ALA A 59 -1.53 1.46 18.04
C ALA A 59 -1.28 1.11 16.57
N TYR A 60 -1.22 -0.19 16.29
CA TYR A 60 -1.08 -0.74 14.94
C TYR A 60 -1.88 -2.04 14.80
N TRP A 61 -2.25 -2.36 13.56
CA TRP A 61 -2.75 -3.68 13.18
C TRP A 61 -1.62 -4.71 13.22
N ALA A 62 -1.75 -5.74 14.06
CA ALA A 62 -0.74 -6.78 14.22
C ALA A 62 -0.58 -7.67 12.97
N ASP A 63 -1.59 -7.70 12.10
CA ASP A 63 -1.63 -8.37 10.81
C ASP A 63 -1.18 -7.49 9.63
N SER A 64 -0.89 -6.21 9.87
CA SER A 64 -0.25 -5.32 8.88
C SER A 64 1.28 -5.45 8.91
N TRP A 65 1.97 -4.82 7.94
CA TRP A 65 3.43 -4.77 7.93
C TRP A 65 4.06 -4.08 9.16
N ASN A 66 3.30 -3.26 9.90
CA ASN A 66 3.74 -2.70 11.18
C ASN A 66 3.91 -3.77 12.27
N GLY A 67 3.21 -4.91 12.17
CA GLY A 67 3.42 -6.07 13.04
C GLY A 67 4.68 -6.88 12.71
N TYR A 68 5.32 -6.63 11.56
CA TYR A 68 6.45 -7.42 11.04
C TYR A 68 7.61 -6.52 10.57
N PRO A 69 8.16 -5.65 11.44
CA PRO A 69 9.12 -4.60 11.04
C PRO A 69 10.38 -5.15 10.36
N ALA A 70 10.95 -6.25 10.88
CA ALA A 70 12.14 -6.87 10.26
C ALA A 70 11.86 -7.44 8.86
N ALA A 71 10.64 -7.93 8.60
CA ALA A 71 10.25 -8.39 7.26
C ALA A 71 10.05 -7.20 6.31
N ARG A 72 9.39 -6.14 6.81
CA ARG A 72 9.21 -4.88 6.07
C ARG A 72 10.56 -4.29 5.64
N GLU A 73 11.51 -4.20 6.56
CA GLU A 73 12.86 -3.68 6.30
C GLU A 73 13.58 -4.47 5.20
N ARG A 74 13.53 -5.81 5.23
CA ARG A 74 14.13 -6.63 4.17
C ARG A 74 13.48 -6.40 2.81
N LEU A 75 12.15 -6.28 2.76
CA LEU A 75 11.43 -6.01 1.52
C LEU A 75 11.78 -4.61 0.99
N VAL A 76 11.69 -3.59 1.83
CA VAL A 76 12.01 -2.20 1.47
C VAL A 76 13.46 -2.06 1.02
N ALA A 77 14.40 -2.71 1.69
CA ALA A 77 15.80 -2.75 1.26
C ALA A 77 15.96 -3.41 -0.13
N ALA A 78 15.21 -4.48 -0.41
CA ALA A 78 15.22 -5.11 -1.73
C ALA A 78 14.64 -4.22 -2.84
N LEU A 79 13.59 -3.44 -2.53
CA LEU A 79 13.02 -2.45 -3.45
C LEU A 79 14.01 -1.29 -3.69
N LEU A 80 14.62 -0.77 -2.61
CA LEU A 80 15.59 0.32 -2.67
C LEU A 80 16.86 -0.07 -3.42
N ALA A 81 17.31 -1.33 -3.34
CA ALA A 81 18.48 -1.80 -4.09
C ALA A 81 18.25 -1.82 -5.61
N ARG A 82 16.99 -1.69 -6.07
CA ARG A 82 16.60 -1.78 -7.47
C ARG A 82 15.63 -0.67 -7.91
N PRO A 83 15.96 0.61 -7.69
CA PRO A 83 15.02 1.72 -7.89
C PRO A 83 14.70 1.96 -9.38
N ALA A 84 15.61 1.57 -10.29
CA ALA A 84 15.45 1.71 -11.74
C ALA A 84 14.29 0.88 -12.34
N ALA A 85 13.62 0.08 -11.52
CA ALA A 85 12.56 -0.84 -11.92
C ALA A 85 11.17 -0.36 -11.46
N ASN A 86 11.05 0.90 -11.02
CA ASN A 86 9.83 1.61 -10.64
C ASN A 86 8.85 0.75 -9.82
N PRO A 87 9.20 0.42 -8.56
CA PRO A 87 8.35 -0.43 -7.74
C PRO A 87 7.04 0.29 -7.39
N VAL A 88 5.93 -0.38 -7.67
CA VAL A 88 4.60 0.03 -7.23
C VAL A 88 3.97 -1.11 -6.44
N VAL A 89 3.54 -0.81 -5.22
CA VAL A 89 2.96 -1.79 -4.30
C VAL A 89 1.46 -1.69 -4.39
N LEU A 90 0.79 -2.83 -4.56
CA LEU A 90 -0.66 -2.94 -4.59
C LEU A 90 -1.10 -3.65 -3.31
N GLY A 91 -2.06 -3.06 -2.60
CA GLY A 91 -2.58 -3.58 -1.33
C GLY A 91 -4.10 -3.47 -1.20
N GLY A 92 -4.64 -3.95 -0.08
CA GLY A 92 -6.06 -3.86 0.27
C GLY A 92 -6.29 -4.06 1.76
N ASP A 93 -7.25 -4.93 2.11
CA ASP A 93 -7.60 -5.41 3.46
C ASP A 93 -8.20 -4.36 4.42
N ILE A 94 -7.66 -3.14 4.47
CA ILE A 94 -8.15 -2.04 5.32
C ILE A 94 -9.57 -1.56 4.98
N HIS A 95 -10.12 -1.99 3.84
CA HIS A 95 -11.43 -1.56 3.31
C HIS A 95 -11.56 -0.03 3.13
N ALA A 96 -10.45 0.60 2.78
CA ALA A 96 -10.34 2.01 2.45
C ALA A 96 -9.36 2.20 1.30
N PHE A 97 -9.59 3.20 0.45
CA PHE A 97 -8.59 3.61 -0.51
C PHE A 97 -7.47 4.34 0.22
N LEU A 98 -6.22 3.92 0.02
CA LEU A 98 -5.04 4.69 0.40
C LEU A 98 -4.10 4.87 -0.80
N VAL A 99 -3.46 6.04 -0.86
CA VAL A 99 -2.34 6.28 -1.76
C VAL A 99 -1.20 6.78 -0.89
N ASN A 100 -0.11 6.02 -0.83
CA ASN A 100 0.98 6.28 0.11
C ASN A 100 2.32 6.38 -0.62
N ASP A 101 3.20 7.20 -0.06
CA ASP A 101 4.62 7.09 -0.31
C ASP A 101 5.23 6.10 0.68
N VAL A 102 5.94 5.10 0.18
CA VAL A 102 6.64 4.13 1.02
C VAL A 102 8.05 4.64 1.27
N HIS A 103 8.32 5.10 2.50
CA HIS A 103 9.64 5.56 2.91
C HIS A 103 10.59 4.39 3.25
N ALA A 104 11.87 4.58 2.94
CA ALA A 104 12.95 3.62 3.14
C ALA A 104 13.07 3.20 4.61
N VAL A 105 12.87 4.14 5.53
CA VAL A 105 12.90 3.92 6.98
C VAL A 105 11.48 4.17 7.52
N ALA A 106 10.96 3.23 8.31
CA ALA A 106 9.63 3.39 8.91
C ALA A 106 9.64 4.58 9.89
N MET A 107 8.57 5.39 9.88
CA MET A 107 8.40 6.60 10.69
C MET A 107 9.38 7.76 10.42
N ASP A 108 10.36 7.58 9.54
CA ASP A 108 11.25 8.65 9.09
C ASP A 108 10.78 9.10 7.70
N TYR A 109 9.98 10.17 7.70
CA TYR A 109 9.38 10.73 6.50
C TYR A 109 10.33 11.65 5.72
N ASP A 110 11.54 11.90 6.24
CA ASP A 110 12.62 12.55 5.50
C ASP A 110 13.48 11.53 4.73
N SER A 111 13.35 10.23 5.07
CA SER A 111 14.04 9.17 4.35
C SER A 111 13.51 9.03 2.90
N PRO A 112 14.34 8.53 1.95
CA PRO A 112 13.94 8.42 0.56
C PRO A 112 12.65 7.61 0.37
N VAL A 113 11.77 8.07 -0.52
CA VAL A 113 10.63 7.28 -0.99
C VAL A 113 11.16 6.17 -1.90
N VAL A 114 10.80 4.92 -1.60
CA VAL A 114 11.25 3.73 -2.33
C VAL A 114 10.22 3.19 -3.30
N ALA A 115 8.94 3.45 -3.06
CA ALA A 115 7.84 2.97 -3.89
C ALA A 115 6.59 3.83 -3.68
N THR A 116 5.72 3.84 -4.69
CA THR A 116 4.33 4.26 -4.53
C THR A 116 3.51 3.05 -4.08
N GLU A 117 2.63 3.23 -3.10
CA GLU A 117 1.67 2.22 -2.70
C GLU A 117 0.23 2.66 -3.03
N LEU A 118 -0.48 1.78 -3.74
CA LEU A 118 -1.88 1.92 -4.10
C LEU A 118 -2.68 0.86 -3.34
N VAL A 119 -3.41 1.28 -2.32
CA VAL A 119 -4.28 0.40 -1.53
C VAL A 119 -5.70 0.57 -2.04
N THR A 120 -6.28 -0.51 -2.55
CA THR A 120 -7.68 -0.50 -2.97
C THR A 120 -8.61 -0.57 -1.76
N SER A 121 -9.76 0.09 -1.87
CA SER A 121 -10.87 -0.18 -0.98
C SER A 121 -11.44 -1.58 -1.21
N SER A 122 -12.35 -2.00 -0.34
CA SER A 122 -13.13 -3.21 -0.52
C SER A 122 -14.17 -3.05 -1.62
N ILE A 123 -14.64 -4.18 -2.16
CA ILE A 123 -15.79 -4.18 -3.07
C ILE A 123 -17.08 -3.81 -2.33
N SER A 124 -17.29 -4.32 -1.11
CA SER A 124 -18.51 -4.06 -0.33
C SER A 124 -18.34 -4.08 1.21
N SER A 125 -17.30 -4.73 1.74
CA SER A 125 -17.03 -4.79 3.19
C SER A 125 -16.84 -3.40 3.82
N GLN A 126 -17.33 -3.20 5.04
CA GLN A 126 -17.13 -1.93 5.73
C GLN A 126 -15.71 -1.82 6.32
N GLY A 127 -15.15 -0.62 6.25
CA GLY A 127 -13.87 -0.27 6.87
C GLY A 127 -14.01 0.59 8.12
N PRO A 128 -12.90 1.15 8.62
CA PRO A 128 -12.92 2.17 9.67
C PRO A 128 -13.84 3.34 9.30
N ALA A 129 -14.42 4.02 10.31
CA ALA A 129 -15.13 5.27 10.04
C ALA A 129 -14.16 6.30 9.42
N GLN A 130 -14.64 7.09 8.45
CA GLN A 130 -13.82 8.15 7.83
C GLN A 130 -13.25 9.10 8.88
N THR A 131 -14.02 9.44 9.92
CA THR A 131 -13.57 10.29 11.03
C THR A 131 -12.44 9.69 11.85
N SER A 132 -12.37 8.37 11.99
CA SER A 132 -11.22 7.68 12.60
C SER A 132 -10.00 7.76 11.69
N LEU A 133 -10.21 7.51 10.39
CA LEU A 133 -9.14 7.58 9.39
C LEU A 133 -8.53 8.99 9.33
N ASP A 134 -9.36 10.03 9.25
CA ASP A 134 -8.93 11.44 9.25
C ASP A 134 -8.10 11.79 10.49
N ARG A 135 -8.45 11.21 11.64
CA ARG A 135 -7.70 11.39 12.88
C ARG A 135 -6.31 10.78 12.79
N TRP A 136 -6.20 9.57 12.24
CA TRP A 136 -4.95 8.85 12.06
C TRP A 136 -4.03 9.57 11.07
N LEU A 137 -4.57 10.19 10.02
CA LEU A 137 -3.75 10.89 9.01
C LEU A 137 -2.85 11.99 9.57
N ARG A 138 -3.17 12.57 10.74
CA ARG A 138 -2.31 13.55 11.41
C ARG A 138 -0.93 12.99 11.77
N GLU A 139 -0.84 11.68 11.99
CA GLU A 139 0.40 10.97 12.33
C GLU A 139 1.07 10.31 11.10
N ASN A 140 0.43 10.40 9.92
CA ASN A 140 0.82 9.69 8.70
C ASN A 140 1.01 10.64 7.51
N PRO A 141 2.01 11.55 7.54
CA PRO A 141 2.27 12.51 6.46
C PRO A 141 2.68 11.86 5.12
N ASN A 142 3.03 10.57 5.13
CA ASN A 142 3.28 9.78 3.93
C ASN A 142 2.01 9.42 3.14
N VAL A 143 0.83 9.55 3.74
CA VAL A 143 -0.45 9.24 3.10
C VAL A 143 -0.91 10.45 2.30
N ARG A 144 -1.02 10.27 0.97
CA ARG A 144 -1.39 11.33 0.02
C ARG A 144 -2.89 11.41 -0.20
N LEU A 145 -3.60 10.29 -0.04
CA LEU A 145 -5.05 10.23 -0.01
C LEU A 145 -5.51 9.05 0.85
N ALA A 146 -6.60 9.25 1.58
CA ALA A 146 -7.24 8.19 2.34
C ALA A 146 -8.76 8.36 2.34
N ARG A 147 -9.51 7.37 1.82
CA ARG A 147 -10.98 7.40 1.74
C ARG A 147 -11.59 6.05 2.12
N SER A 148 -12.20 6.00 3.30
CA SER A 148 -12.93 4.85 3.85
C SER A 148 -14.44 4.97 3.69
N ASP A 149 -14.93 6.13 3.25
CA ASP A 149 -16.34 6.38 2.95
C ASP A 149 -16.78 5.84 1.58
N TYR A 150 -15.84 5.40 0.74
CA TYR A 150 -16.12 4.79 -0.56
C TYR A 150 -15.64 3.34 -0.66
N ARG A 151 -16.42 2.54 -1.38
CA ARG A 151 -16.07 1.20 -1.84
C ARG A 151 -15.78 1.24 -3.34
N GLY A 152 -15.08 0.23 -3.84
CA GLY A 152 -14.77 0.12 -5.26
C GLY A 152 -13.41 -0.51 -5.52
N TYR A 153 -12.72 -0.04 -6.55
CA TYR A 153 -11.47 -0.66 -7.02
C TYR A 153 -10.50 0.38 -7.59
N VAL A 154 -9.24 -0.01 -7.73
CA VAL A 154 -8.22 0.81 -8.43
C VAL A 154 -8.03 0.27 -9.84
N ARG A 155 -8.13 1.16 -10.84
CA ARG A 155 -7.74 0.88 -12.23
C ARG A 155 -6.33 1.41 -12.46
N VAL A 156 -5.45 0.56 -12.97
CA VAL A 156 -4.06 0.92 -13.29
C VAL A 156 -3.82 0.73 -14.78
N ALA A 157 -3.35 1.79 -15.45
CA ALA A 157 -2.81 1.73 -16.80
C ALA A 157 -1.29 1.95 -16.72
N VAL A 158 -0.52 1.06 -17.33
CA VAL A 158 0.95 1.09 -17.28
C VAL A 158 1.51 1.37 -18.66
N GLU A 159 2.18 2.50 -18.81
CA GLU A 159 2.93 2.91 -19.98
C GLU A 159 4.43 2.85 -19.69
N PRO A 160 5.33 2.96 -20.67
CA PRO A 160 6.76 2.89 -20.37
C PRO A 160 7.20 4.03 -19.44
N GLU A 161 6.81 5.27 -19.71
CA GLU A 161 7.28 6.43 -18.96
C GLU A 161 6.42 6.75 -17.72
N GLN A 162 5.19 6.24 -17.66
CA GLN A 162 4.22 6.62 -16.63
C GLN A 162 3.26 5.48 -16.28
N LEU A 163 2.84 5.44 -15.02
CA LEU A 163 1.73 4.62 -14.55
C LEU A 163 0.61 5.53 -14.08
N HIS A 164 -0.59 5.31 -14.62
CA HIS A 164 -1.80 6.04 -14.28
C HIS A 164 -2.68 5.18 -13.37
N ALA A 165 -2.97 5.66 -12.16
CA ALA A 165 -3.84 5.02 -11.19
C ALA A 165 -5.13 5.82 -11.01
N GLN A 166 -6.27 5.17 -11.12
CA GLN A 166 -7.58 5.76 -10.89
C GLN A 166 -8.31 5.00 -9.80
N LEU A 167 -8.69 5.69 -8.74
CA LEU A 167 -9.54 5.17 -7.68
C LEU A 167 -10.99 5.31 -8.16
N VAL A 168 -11.63 4.19 -8.44
CA VAL A 168 -13.02 4.15 -8.93
C VAL A 168 -13.93 3.79 -7.77
N ALA A 169 -14.82 4.72 -7.42
CA ALA A 169 -15.82 4.52 -6.38
C ALA A 169 -17.11 3.96 -6.97
N VAL A 170 -17.81 3.13 -6.18
CA VAL A 170 -19.18 2.67 -6.41
C VAL A 170 -20.09 3.50 -5.49
N ASP A 171 -21.12 4.13 -6.06
CA ASP A 171 -21.98 5.06 -5.30
C ASP A 171 -22.77 4.36 -4.18
N ASP A 172 -23.33 3.17 -4.45
CA ASP A 172 -24.08 2.37 -3.48
C ASP A 172 -23.86 0.87 -3.71
N VAL A 173 -23.07 0.24 -2.85
CA VAL A 173 -22.74 -1.20 -2.93
C VAL A 173 -23.91 -2.12 -2.61
N THR A 174 -25.04 -1.60 -2.13
CA THR A 174 -26.26 -2.39 -1.90
C THR A 174 -27.12 -2.50 -3.15
N ARG A 175 -26.82 -1.72 -4.20
CA ARG A 175 -27.53 -1.69 -5.47
C ARG A 175 -26.71 -2.30 -6.59
N ALA A 176 -27.23 -3.36 -7.21
CA ALA A 176 -26.56 -4.04 -8.32
C ALA A 176 -26.38 -3.15 -9.57
N ASP A 177 -27.21 -2.11 -9.73
CA ASP A 177 -27.18 -1.15 -10.84
C ASP A 177 -26.49 0.17 -10.47
N SER A 178 -25.77 0.23 -9.35
CA SER A 178 -25.08 1.43 -8.91
C SER A 178 -24.08 1.92 -9.94
N ALA A 179 -24.06 3.24 -10.15
CA ALA A 179 -23.05 3.88 -10.96
C ALA A 179 -21.66 3.80 -10.29
N THR A 180 -20.64 4.00 -11.12
CA THR A 180 -19.26 4.18 -10.70
C THR A 180 -18.72 5.49 -11.23
N HIS A 181 -17.80 6.10 -10.48
CA HIS A 181 -17.12 7.32 -10.90
C HIS A 181 -15.66 7.31 -10.46
N VAL A 182 -14.81 8.08 -11.16
CA VAL A 182 -13.42 8.27 -10.73
C VAL A 182 -13.40 9.26 -9.57
N LEU A 183 -13.04 8.77 -8.40
CA LEU A 183 -12.91 9.56 -7.17
C LEU A 183 -11.64 10.41 -7.18
N ALA A 184 -10.54 9.82 -7.62
CA ALA A 184 -9.24 10.46 -7.73
C ALA A 184 -8.37 9.74 -8.76
N ALA A 185 -7.42 10.46 -9.34
CA ALA A 185 -6.40 9.92 -10.21
C ALA A 185 -5.01 10.36 -9.72
N PHE A 186 -4.02 9.50 -9.92
CA PHE A 186 -2.62 9.74 -9.55
C PHE A 186 -1.73 9.18 -10.64
N ASP A 187 -0.62 9.88 -10.85
CA ASP A 187 0.41 9.43 -11.78
C ASP A 187 1.69 9.08 -11.02
N VAL A 188 2.38 8.05 -11.51
CA VAL A 188 3.73 7.70 -11.06
C VAL A 188 4.64 7.80 -12.27
N GLU A 189 5.65 8.65 -12.19
CA GLU A 189 6.64 8.81 -13.25
C GLU A 189 7.74 7.74 -13.13
N SER A 190 8.18 7.21 -14.27
CA SER A 190 9.32 6.31 -14.31
C SER A 190 10.58 7.00 -13.74
N GLY A 191 11.25 6.33 -12.81
CA GLY A 191 12.46 6.79 -12.15
C GLY A 191 12.23 7.71 -10.94
N LYS A 192 10.97 8.05 -10.63
CA LYS A 192 10.60 8.90 -9.50
C LYS A 192 9.57 8.20 -8.61
N PRO A 193 10.02 7.46 -7.57
CA PRO A 193 9.09 6.86 -6.61
C PRO A 193 8.28 7.93 -5.88
N GLY A 194 7.01 7.62 -5.60
CA GLY A 194 6.04 8.54 -5.03
C GLY A 194 5.04 9.04 -6.07
N VAL A 195 3.86 9.47 -5.62
CA VAL A 195 2.83 9.97 -6.54
C VAL A 195 3.04 11.44 -6.91
N ALA A 196 2.85 11.74 -8.19
CA ALA A 196 2.54 13.07 -8.68
C ALA A 196 1.02 13.25 -8.75
N ARG A 197 0.54 14.48 -8.54
CA ARG A 197 -0.87 14.83 -8.60
C ARG A 197 -1.22 15.53 -9.90
#